data_AF-A0A1N6N557-F1
#
_entry.id   AF-A0A1N6N557-F1
#
_cell.length_a   1.000
_cell.length_b   1.000
_cell.length_c   1.000
_cell.angle_alpha   90.00
_cell.angle_beta   90.00
_cell.angle_gamma   90.00
#
_symmetry.space_group_name_H-M   'P 1'
#
loop_
_entity.id
_entity.type
_entity.pdbx_description
1 polymer ?
#
loop_
_entity_poly.entity_id
_entity_poly.type
_entity_poly.pdbx_seq_one_letter_code
_entity_poly.pdbx_strand_id
1 'polypeptide(L)'
;MKHWFDHINGTVLTMACLRFVSSFIEFIAAILIFTNNDVKKALMINGMLALVGPIVMITSFSLGLVSVADQLSFGKLVLIGTGVLLILIGVFK
;
A
#
# COMPACT_ATOMS: atom_id res chain seq x y z
N MET A 1 5.40 -29.78 5.73
CA MET A 1 4.69 -28.52 5.40
C MET A 1 4.75 -27.45 6.49
N LYS A 2 4.93 -27.77 7.78
CA LYS A 2 5.03 -26.74 8.85
C LYS A 2 6.34 -25.92 8.82
N HIS A 3 7.43 -26.48 8.31
CA HIS A 3 8.76 -25.86 8.37
C HIS A 3 8.96 -24.60 7.49
N TRP A 4 8.05 -24.30 6.56
CA TRP A 4 8.18 -23.14 5.66
C TRP A 4 7.88 -21.80 6.31
N PHE A 5 7.01 -21.78 7.33
CA PHE A 5 6.59 -20.54 8.00
C PHE A 5 7.51 -20.12 9.15
N ASP A 6 8.37 -21.03 9.63
CA ASP A 6 9.23 -20.81 10.79
C ASP A 6 10.29 -19.72 10.57
N HIS A 7 10.57 -19.35 9.32
CA HIS A 7 11.57 -18.33 8.95
C HIS A 7 10.96 -17.00 8.48
N ILE A 8 9.63 -16.83 8.53
CA ILE A 8 8.99 -15.61 8.02
C ILE A 8 8.94 -14.55 9.12
N ASN A 9 9.57 -13.41 8.85
CA ASN A 9 9.47 -12.24 9.71
C ASN A 9 8.01 -11.76 9.80
N GLY A 10 7.51 -11.54 11.01
CA GLY A 10 6.13 -11.14 11.26
C GLY A 10 5.72 -9.85 10.54
N THR A 11 6.60 -8.84 10.52
CA THR A 11 6.35 -7.58 9.79
C THR A 11 6.27 -7.83 8.28
N VAL A 12 7.15 -8.68 7.72
CA VAL A 12 7.09 -9.04 6.30
C VAL A 12 5.77 -9.74 5.98
N LEU A 13 5.34 -10.67 6.83
CA LEU A 13 4.04 -11.33 6.68
C LEU A 13 2.89 -10.30 6.71
N THR A 14 2.90 -9.37 7.65
CA THR A 14 1.88 -8.31 7.72
C THR A 14 1.88 -7.44 6.46
N MET A 15 3.06 -7.02 5.97
CA MET A 15 3.17 -6.24 4.73
C MET A 15 2.64 -7.01 3.52
N ALA A 16 2.95 -8.30 3.41
CA ALA A 16 2.45 -9.16 2.35
C ALA A 16 0.93 -9.33 2.44
N CYS A 17 0.39 -9.60 3.63
CA CYS A 17 -1.05 -9.72 3.85
C CYS A 17 -1.80 -8.44 3.48
N LEU A 18 -1.28 -7.26 3.84
CA LEU A 18 -1.86 -5.98 3.45
C LEU A 18 -1.93 -5.82 1.92
N ARG A 19 -0.89 -6.26 1.18
CA ARG A 19 -0.94 -6.29 -0.29
C ARG A 19 -2.03 -7.22 -0.79
N PHE A 20 -2.10 -8.46 -0.29
CA PHE A 20 -3.11 -9.41 -0.73
C PHE A 20 -4.53 -8.89 -0.50
N VAL A 21 -4.80 -8.29 0.65
CA VAL A 21 -6.10 -7.67 0.95
C VAL A 21 -6.41 -6.54 -0.03
N SER A 22 -5.45 -5.63 -0.27
CA SER A 22 -5.64 -4.53 -1.22
C SER A 22 -5.87 -5.01 -2.65
N SER A 23 -5.06 -5.96 -3.13
CA SER A 23 -5.22 -6.53 -4.47
C SER A 23 -6.55 -7.27 -4.62
N PHE A 24 -7.05 -7.89 -3.55
CA PHE A 24 -8.36 -8.53 -3.57
C PHE A 24 -9.49 -7.49 -3.66
N ILE A 25 -9.37 -6.35 -2.97
CA ILE A 25 -10.33 -5.24 -3.10
C ILE A 25 -10.33 -4.69 -4.53
N GLU A 26 -9.15 -4.47 -5.12
CA GLU A 26 -9.03 -4.04 -6.53
C GLU A 26 -9.62 -5.07 -7.49
N PHE A 27 -9.39 -6.36 -7.23
CA PHE A 27 -9.94 -7.43 -8.05
C PHE A 27 -11.48 -7.47 -8.00
N ILE A 28 -12.08 -7.33 -6.81
CA ILE A 28 -13.54 -7.22 -6.67
C ILE A 28 -14.05 -5.99 -7.42
N ALA A 29 -13.40 -4.85 -7.26
CA ALA A 29 -13.78 -3.62 -7.95
C ALA A 29 -13.70 -3.77 -9.48
N ALA A 30 -12.68 -4.44 -10.01
CA ALA A 30 -12.56 -4.76 -11.43
C ALA A 30 -13.73 -5.62 -11.92
N ILE A 31 -14.14 -6.63 -11.16
CA ILE A 31 -15.33 -7.44 -11.46
C ILE A 31 -16.59 -6.56 -11.47
N LEU A 32 -16.77 -5.69 -10.47
CA LEU A 32 -17.92 -4.78 -10.42
C LEU A 32 -17.95 -3.79 -11.58
N ILE A 33 -16.80 -3.25 -11.98
CA ILE A 33 -16.66 -2.36 -13.15
C ILE A 33 -17.08 -3.12 -14.41
N PHE A 34 -16.53 -4.32 -14.62
CA PHE A 34 -16.79 -5.13 -15.81
C PHE A 34 -18.26 -5.55 -15.89
N THR A 35 -18.84 -6.04 -14.78
CA THR A 35 -20.21 -6.55 -14.75
C THR A 35 -21.27 -5.47 -14.86
N ASN A 36 -21.03 -4.26 -14.33
CA ASN A 36 -21.99 -3.16 -14.45
C ASN A 36 -22.00 -2.52 -15.84
N ASN A 37 -20.90 -2.66 -16.61
CA ASN A 37 -20.73 -2.14 -17.97
C ASN A 37 -21.23 -0.70 -18.18
N ASP A 38 -21.04 0.15 -17.18
CA ASP A 38 -21.48 1.55 -17.16
C ASP A 38 -20.32 2.44 -16.70
N VAL A 39 -19.99 3.44 -17.52
CA VAL A 39 -18.83 4.31 -17.29
C VAL A 39 -19.00 5.17 -16.05
N LYS A 40 -20.21 5.64 -15.72
CA LYS A 40 -20.45 6.47 -14.53
C LYS A 40 -20.26 5.64 -13.26
N LYS A 41 -20.78 4.41 -13.23
CA LYS A 41 -20.55 3.47 -12.13
C LYS A 41 -19.07 3.11 -12.01
N ALA A 42 -18.38 2.89 -13.13
CA ALA A 42 -16.95 2.60 -13.11
C ALA A 42 -16.13 3.76 -12.53
N LEU A 43 -16.45 5.00 -12.90
CA LEU A 43 -15.82 6.20 -12.32
C LEU A 43 -16.06 6.31 -10.82
N MET A 44 -17.27 6.01 -10.35
CA MET A 44 -17.58 6.01 -8.92
C MET A 44 -16.77 4.94 -8.17
N ILE A 45 -16.65 3.73 -8.71
CA ILE A 45 -15.86 2.64 -8.12
C ILE A 45 -14.37 3.02 -8.07
N ASN A 46 -13.82 3.52 -9.17
CA ASN A 46 -12.43 3.98 -9.21
C ASN A 46 -12.18 5.17 -8.27
N GLY A 47 -13.14 6.08 -8.11
CA GLY A 47 -13.07 7.17 -7.15
C GLY A 47 -12.98 6.66 -5.70
N MET A 48 -13.71 5.59 -5.36
CA MET A 48 -13.58 4.94 -4.05
C MET A 48 -12.22 4.24 -3.89
N LEU A 49 -11.75 3.53 -4.93
CA LEU A 49 -10.43 2.87 -4.91
C LEU A 49 -9.26 3.85 -4.79
N ALA A 50 -9.40 5.08 -5.29
CA ALA A 50 -8.37 6.10 -5.22
C ALA A 50 -7.92 6.42 -3.78
N LEU A 51 -8.75 6.11 -2.77
CA LEU A 51 -8.39 6.23 -1.36
C LEU A 51 -7.74 4.95 -0.79
N VAL A 52 -8.19 3.78 -1.24
CA VAL A 52 -7.72 2.48 -0.74
C VAL A 52 -6.23 2.28 -1.02
N GLY A 53 -5.81 2.55 -2.26
CA GLY A 53 -4.41 2.39 -2.68
C GLY A 53 -3.43 3.17 -1.79
N PRO A 54 -3.59 4.50 -1.66
CA PRO A 54 -2.75 5.32 -0.78
C PRO A 54 -2.74 4.86 0.68
N ILE A 55 -3.89 4.50 1.26
CA ILE A 55 -3.97 4.06 2.66
C ILE A 55 -3.14 2.79 2.90
N VAL A 56 -3.29 1.79 2.01
CA VAL A 56 -2.53 0.54 2.12
C VAL A 56 -1.03 0.78 1.93
N MET A 57 -0.67 1.62 0.95
CA MET A 57 0.72 1.99 0.66
C MET A 57 1.38 2.63 1.88
N ILE A 58 0.77 3.67 2.45
CA ILE A 58 1.29 4.40 3.61
C ILE A 58 1.42 3.46 4.81
N THR A 59 0.38 2.65 5.08
CA THR A 59 0.39 1.72 6.23
C THR A 59 1.51 0.70 6.09
N SER A 60 1.61 0.02 4.94
CA SER A 60 2.62 -1.01 4.73
C SER A 60 4.03 -0.44 4.70
N PHE A 61 4.23 0.76 4.14
CA PHE A 61 5.53 1.42 4.13
C PHE A 61 5.95 1.83 5.54
N SER A 62 5.01 2.37 6.33
CA SER A 62 5.26 2.76 7.73
C SER A 62 5.66 1.55 8.58
N LEU A 63 4.96 0.41 8.44
CA LEU A 63 5.35 -0.84 9.12
C LEU A 63 6.76 -1.29 8.76
N GLY A 64 7.12 -1.22 7.48
CA GLY A 64 8.47 -1.52 7.01
C GLY A 64 9.51 -0.61 7.65
N LEU A 65 9.29 0.71 7.60
CA LEU A 65 10.20 1.70 8.19
C LEU A 65 10.38 1.51 9.69
N VAL A 66 9.29 1.33 10.45
CA VAL A 66 9.34 1.09 11.89
C VAL A 66 10.17 -0.15 12.20
N SER A 67 10.05 -1.22 11.42
CA SER A 67 10.82 -2.46 11.65
C SER A 67 12.33 -2.35 11.41
N VAL A 68 12.76 -1.35 10.64
CA VAL A 68 14.18 -1.11 10.35
C VAL A 68 14.70 0.19 10.96
N ALA A 69 13.90 0.88 11.78
CA ALA A 69 14.17 2.23 12.26
C ALA A 69 15.52 2.34 12.98
N ASP A 70 15.84 1.37 13.84
CA ASP A 70 17.10 1.33 14.60
C ASP A 70 18.34 1.12 13.72
N GLN A 71 18.16 0.67 12.48
CA GLN A 71 19.24 0.45 11.50
C GLN A 71 19.38 1.64 10.53
N LEU A 72 18.49 2.63 10.61
CA LEU A 72 18.52 3.81 9.74
C LEU A 72 19.34 4.92 10.38
N SER A 73 20.38 5.37 9.67
CA SER A 73 21.09 6.59 10.04
C SER A 73 20.22 7.83 9.80
N PHE A 74 20.48 8.91 10.53
CA PHE A 74 19.78 10.18 10.39
C PHE A 74 19.76 10.68 8.94
N GLY A 75 20.87 10.53 8.20
CA GLY A 75 20.95 10.89 6.78
C GLY A 75 19.97 10.11 5.88
N LYS A 76 19.76 8.81 6.15
CA LYS A 76 18.76 8.01 5.41
C LYS A 76 17.34 8.47 5.71
N LEU A 77 17.05 8.81 6.97
CA LEU A 77 15.75 9.34 7.37
C LEU A 77 15.44 10.68 6.69
N VAL A 78 16.41 11.59 6.60
CA VAL A 78 16.27 12.86 5.87
C VAL A 78 15.97 12.61 4.39
N LEU A 79 16.66 11.65 3.75
CA LEU A 79 16.42 11.31 2.36
C LEU A 79 15.01 10.74 2.13
N ILE A 80 14.57 9.81 3.00
CA ILE A 80 13.22 9.25 2.94
C ILE A 80 12.17 10.35 3.14
N GLY A 81 12.33 11.21 4.16
CA GLY A 81 11.44 12.33 4.41
C GLY A 81 11.38 13.32 3.25
N THR A 82 12.52 13.59 2.61
CA THR A 82 12.57 14.43 1.39
C THR A 82 11.78 13.79 0.24
N GLY A 83 11.89 12.48 0.05
CA GLY A 83 11.08 11.75 -0.94
C GLY A 83 9.58 11.89 -0.68
N VAL A 84 9.16 11.75 0.58
CA VAL A 84 7.76 11.98 0.98
C VAL A 84 7.33 13.42 0.67
N LEU A 85 8.14 14.42 1.01
CA LEU A 85 7.85 15.82 0.70
C LEU A 85 7.73 16.08 -0.80
N LEU A 86 8.59 15.47 -1.63
CA LEU A 86 8.52 15.59 -3.08
C LEU A 86 7.22 14.99 -3.65
N ILE A 87 6.78 13.84 -3.13
CA ILE A 87 5.48 13.25 -3.50
C ILE A 87 4.35 14.21 -3.14
N LEU A 88 4.34 14.74 -1.92
CA LEU A 88 3.29 15.67 -1.49
C LEU A 88 3.29 16.95 -2.34
N ILE A 89 4.47 17.54 -2.61
CA ILE A 89 4.59 18.70 -3.49
C ILE A 89 4.04 18.36 -4.89
N GLY A 90 4.37 17.19 -5.45
CA GLY A 90 3.86 16.77 -6.75
C GLY A 90 2.35 16.50 -6.81
N VAL A 91 1.72 16.18 -5.67
CA VAL A 91 0.26 15.98 -5.58
C VAL A 91 -0.47 17.31 -5.37
N PHE A 92 0.10 18.25 -4.61
CA PHE A 92 -0.55 19.49 -4.20
C PHE A 92 -0.22 20.72 -5.06
N LYS A 93 0.66 20.59 -6.06
CA LYS A 93 1.09 21.67 -6.93
C LYS A 93 0.70 21.38 -8.38
#